data_AF-A0AAV8HEG1-F1
#
_entry.id   AF-A0AAV8HEG1-F1
#
_cell.length_a   1.000
_cell.length_b   1.000
_cell.length_c   1.000
_cell.angle_alpha   90.00
_cell.angle_beta   90.00
_cell.angle_gamma   90.00
#
_symmetry.space_group_name_H-M   'P 1'
#
loop_
_entity.id
_entity.type
_entity.pdbx_description
1 polymer ?
#
loop_
_entity_poly.entity_id
_entity_poly.type
_entity_poly.pdbx_seq_one_letter_code
_entity_poly.pdbx_strand_id
1 'polypeptide(L)'
;MCNDATKSTLATNKLYGLTFAAYVDIDLTKSRTISLRTLLDSSVVESFGAGGKTVISSRVYPTLAEGDHAHLFIFNNGVADINVDKLDAWEIQKPLMNVGA
;
A
#
# COMPACT_ATOMS: atom_id res chain seq x y z
N MET A 1 -7.52 5.24 7.02
CA MET A 1 -6.54 4.66 6.08
C MET A 1 -7.05 4.87 4.68
N CYS A 2 -6.18 5.26 3.74
CA CYS A 2 -6.56 5.57 2.37
C CYS A 2 -5.58 4.90 1.40
N ASN A 3 -6.10 4.32 0.32
CA ASN A 3 -5.35 3.88 -0.84
C ASN A 3 -5.76 4.77 -2.01
N ASP A 4 -4.91 5.73 -2.35
CA ASP A 4 -5.13 6.66 -3.46
C ASP A 4 -4.43 6.17 -4.72
N ALA A 5 -5.21 5.68 -5.69
CA ALA A 5 -4.72 5.19 -6.97
C ALA A 5 -4.87 6.21 -8.11
N THR A 6 -5.21 7.47 -7.83
CA THR A 6 -5.50 8.50 -8.86
C THR A 6 -4.30 8.82 -9.76
N LYS A 7 -3.08 8.64 -9.24
CA LYS A 7 -1.81 8.80 -9.98
C LYS A 7 -1.07 7.47 -10.17
N SER A 8 -1.78 6.36 -10.15
CA SER A 8 -1.17 5.03 -10.25
C SER A 8 -0.66 4.67 -11.65
N THR A 9 -1.06 5.41 -12.70
CA THR A 9 -0.71 5.13 -14.09
C THR A 9 -0.67 6.41 -14.92
N LEU A 10 0.16 6.45 -15.97
CA LEU A 10 0.13 7.53 -16.98
C LEU A 10 -0.69 7.13 -18.22
N ALA A 11 -1.24 5.92 -18.25
CA ALA A 11 -2.02 5.47 -19.39
C ALA A 11 -3.29 6.32 -19.53
N THR A 12 -3.60 6.71 -20.77
CA THR A 12 -4.74 7.59 -21.08
C THR A 12 -6.05 6.83 -21.29
N ASN A 13 -5.98 5.51 -21.42
CA ASN A 13 -7.17 4.66 -21.41
C ASN A 13 -7.81 4.66 -20.01
N LYS A 14 -9.13 4.51 -19.96
CA LYS A 14 -9.88 4.56 -18.70
C LYS A 14 -9.61 3.31 -17.85
N LEU A 15 -8.52 3.33 -17.10
CA LEU A 15 -8.19 2.34 -16.09
C LEU A 15 -8.89 2.69 -14.77
N TYR A 16 -9.27 1.65 -14.02
CA TYR A 16 -9.94 1.80 -12.75
C TYR A 16 -8.94 2.25 -11.67
N GLY A 17 -8.82 3.56 -11.44
CA GLY A 17 -7.92 4.19 -10.47
C GLY A 17 -8.68 5.01 -9.42
N LEU A 18 -9.58 4.37 -8.68
CA LEU A 18 -10.35 5.03 -7.62
C LEU A 18 -9.59 5.03 -6.29
N THR A 19 -9.90 6.02 -5.46
CA THR A 19 -9.45 6.06 -4.07
C THR A 19 -10.38 5.25 -3.19
N PHE A 20 -9.80 4.35 -2.40
CA PHE A 20 -10.49 3.63 -1.35
C PHE A 20 -10.07 4.17 0.01
N ALA A 21 -11.01 4.22 0.96
CA ALA A 21 -10.72 4.65 2.31
C ALA A 21 -11.64 3.97 3.32
N ALA A 22 -11.11 3.81 4.54
CA ALA A 22 -11.88 3.32 5.68
C ALA A 22 -11.31 3.87 6.99
N TYR A 23 -12.18 4.03 7.99
CA TYR A 23 -11.76 4.34 9.35
C TYR A 23 -11.00 3.15 9.95
N VAL A 24 -10.06 3.47 10.85
CA VAL A 24 -9.27 2.49 11.59
C VAL A 24 -9.62 2.65 13.06
N ASP A 25 -10.21 1.63 13.66
CA ASP A 25 -10.60 1.63 15.06
C ASP A 25 -9.36 1.45 15.96
N ILE A 26 -8.69 2.54 16.32
CA ILE A 26 -7.56 2.53 17.26
C ILE A 26 -7.65 3.69 18.24
N ASP A 27 -7.18 3.44 19.46
CA ASP A 27 -7.07 4.46 20.50
C ASP A 27 -5.67 5.08 20.50
N LEU A 28 -5.54 6.21 19.80
CA LEU A 28 -4.29 6.96 19.70
C LEU A 28 -3.82 7.53 21.05
N THR A 29 -4.70 7.67 22.04
CA THR A 29 -4.32 8.17 23.37
C THR A 29 -3.47 7.16 24.13
N LYS A 30 -3.63 5.86 23.81
CA LYS A 30 -2.89 4.76 24.44
C LYS A 30 -1.62 4.38 23.68
N SER A 31 -1.70 4.10 22.38
CA SER A 31 -0.56 3.57 21.62
C SER A 31 0.34 4.66 21.03
N ARG A 32 -0.22 5.84 20.75
CA ARG A 32 0.40 6.94 19.96
C ARG A 32 1.04 6.51 18.63
N THR A 33 0.75 5.28 18.19
CA THR A 33 1.41 4.62 17.06
C THR A 33 0.35 4.01 16.18
N ILE A 34 0.54 4.17 14.87
CA ILE A 34 -0.30 3.58 13.83
C ILE A 34 0.57 2.60 13.06
N SER A 35 0.20 1.31 13.04
CA SER A 35 0.89 0.33 12.21
C SER A 35 0.25 0.22 10.84
N LEU A 36 1.09 0.04 9.83
CA LEU A 36 0.70 -0.22 8.46
C LEU A 36 1.60 -1.33 7.90
N ARG A 37 0.98 -2.36 7.31
CA ARG A 37 1.66 -3.35 6.48
C ARG A 37 1.09 -3.25 5.08
N THR A 38 1.93 -3.27 4.06
CA THR A 38 1.49 -3.31 2.66
C THR A 38 2.17 -4.46 1.95
N LEU A 39 1.38 -5.31 1.28
CA LEU A 39 1.88 -6.29 0.32
C LEU A 39 1.80 -5.67 -1.08
N LEU A 40 2.91 -5.72 -1.80
CA LEU A 40 3.02 -5.25 -3.17
C LEU A 40 3.31 -6.46 -4.05
N ASP A 41 2.41 -6.75 -4.98
CA ASP A 41 2.61 -7.78 -6.00
C ASP A 41 2.19 -7.23 -7.36
N SER A 42 3.16 -6.63 -8.05
CA SER A 42 3.03 -6.07 -9.39
C SER A 42 1.82 -5.13 -9.55
N SER A 43 0.66 -5.66 -9.91
CA SER A 43 -0.59 -4.90 -10.14
C SER A 43 -1.56 -4.92 -8.94
N VAL A 44 -1.16 -5.48 -7.80
CA VAL A 44 -1.98 -5.62 -6.59
C VAL A 44 -1.26 -4.96 -5.42
N VAL A 45 -2.02 -4.17 -4.65
CA VAL A 45 -1.58 -3.55 -3.41
C VAL A 45 -2.58 -3.91 -2.31
N GLU A 46 -2.12 -4.59 -1.26
CA GLU A 46 -2.96 -4.94 -0.10
C GLU A 46 -2.41 -4.27 1.16
N SER A 47 -3.17 -3.32 1.71
CA SER A 47 -2.79 -2.52 2.87
C SER A 47 -3.58 -2.95 4.11
N PHE A 48 -2.87 -3.21 5.20
CA PHE A 48 -3.39 -3.66 6.49
C PHE A 48 -3.07 -2.61 7.55
N GLY A 49 -4.06 -1.82 7.94
CA GLY A 49 -3.96 -0.83 9.01
C GLY A 49 -4.20 -1.44 10.38
N ALA A 50 -3.41 -1.02 11.38
CA ALA A 50 -3.54 -1.43 12.77
C ALA A 50 -3.59 -2.97 12.96
N GLY A 51 -2.69 -3.70 12.31
CA GLY A 51 -2.65 -5.16 12.38
C GLY A 51 -3.81 -5.87 11.69
N GLY A 52 -4.48 -5.21 10.74
CA GLY A 52 -5.58 -5.80 9.95
C GLY A 52 -6.98 -5.44 10.44
N LYS A 53 -7.12 -4.52 11.40
CA LYS A 53 -8.43 -3.94 11.76
C LYS A 53 -9.12 -3.27 10.57
N THR A 54 -8.32 -2.74 9.64
CA THR A 54 -8.80 -2.20 8.37
C THR A 54 -7.92 -2.76 7.27
N VAL A 55 -8.54 -3.36 6.25
CA VAL A 55 -7.83 -3.89 5.08
C VAL A 55 -8.39 -3.26 3.82
N ILE A 56 -7.51 -2.80 2.95
CA ILE A 56 -7.88 -2.28 1.63
C ILE A 56 -7.01 -3.00 0.59
N SER A 57 -7.66 -3.68 -0.36
CA SER A 57 -7.02 -4.23 -1.55
C SER A 57 -7.30 -3.32 -2.73
N SER A 58 -6.29 -3.04 -3.54
CA SER A 58 -6.37 -2.16 -4.70
C SER A 58 -5.64 -2.76 -5.89
N ARG A 59 -6.16 -2.49 -7.09
CA ARG A 59 -5.51 -2.85 -8.36
C ARG A 59 -4.94 -1.59 -8.98
N VAL A 60 -3.70 -1.67 -9.45
CA VAL A 60 -2.97 -0.59 -10.12
C VAL A 60 -2.24 -1.13 -11.34
N TYR A 61 -2.06 -0.30 -12.36
CA TYR A 61 -1.42 -0.68 -13.62
C TYR A 61 -0.45 0.41 -14.06
N PRO A 62 0.67 0.59 -13.32
CA PRO A 62 1.64 1.64 -13.61
C PRO A 62 2.29 1.43 -14.97
N THR A 63 2.60 2.52 -15.67
CA THR A 63 3.30 2.46 -16.98
C THR A 63 4.81 2.62 -16.86
N LEU A 64 5.30 3.09 -15.70
CA LEU A 64 6.71 3.39 -15.45
C LEU A 64 7.29 2.56 -14.31
N ALA A 65 6.52 2.37 -13.23
CA ALA A 65 6.95 1.65 -12.04
C ALA A 65 6.70 0.14 -12.19
N GLU A 66 7.38 -0.48 -13.15
CA GLU A 66 7.32 -1.93 -13.42
C GLU A 66 8.69 -2.60 -13.16
N GLY A 67 8.67 -3.74 -12.45
CA GLY A 67 9.88 -4.50 -12.12
C GLY A 67 10.89 -3.64 -11.35
N ASP A 68 12.13 -3.62 -11.84
CA ASP A 68 13.25 -2.90 -11.22
C ASP A 68 13.10 -1.36 -11.25
N HIS A 69 12.14 -0.83 -12.03
CA HIS A 69 11.82 0.60 -12.05
C HIS A 69 10.82 1.00 -10.95
N ALA A 70 10.27 0.03 -10.22
CA ALA A 70 9.43 0.30 -9.08
C ALA A 70 10.27 0.77 -7.89
N HIS A 71 9.82 1.83 -7.23
CA HIS A 71 10.49 2.40 -6.06
C HIS A 71 9.52 2.51 -4.89
N LEU A 72 10.02 2.28 -3.68
CA LEU A 72 9.26 2.41 -2.44
C LEU A 72 9.65 3.70 -1.71
N PHE A 73 8.66 4.44 -1.25
CA PHE A 73 8.85 5.70 -0.54
C PHE A 73 8.05 5.72 0.76
N ILE A 74 8.59 6.43 1.74
CA ILE A 74 7.86 6.91 2.91
C ILE A 74 7.82 8.42 2.81
N PHE A 75 6.66 9.00 3.08
CA PHE A 75 6.46 10.43 2.98
C PHE A 75 5.57 10.94 4.11
N ASN A 76 5.76 12.20 4.46
CA ASN A 76 4.86 12.97 5.31
C ASN A 76 4.54 14.29 4.60
N ASN A 77 3.30 14.42 4.12
CA ASN A 77 2.80 15.67 3.54
C ASN A 77 1.99 16.51 4.56
N GLY A 78 2.03 16.14 5.85
CA GLY A 78 1.39 16.87 6.94
C GLY A 78 2.25 18.03 7.45
N VAL A 79 1.62 18.94 8.21
CA VAL A 79 2.31 20.06 8.87
C VAL A 79 3.02 19.66 10.17
N ALA A 80 2.58 18.57 10.79
CA ALA A 80 3.15 18.05 12.01
C ALA A 80 4.19 16.98 11.69
N ASP A 81 5.28 16.98 12.45
CA ASP A 81 6.29 15.95 12.37
C ASP A 81 5.72 14.59 12.79
N ILE A 82 6.18 13.54 12.12
CA ILE A 82 5.89 12.15 12.49
C ILE A 82 7.21 11.42 12.73
N ASN A 83 7.20 10.48 13.67
CA ASN A 83 8.32 9.58 13.87
C ASN A 83 8.02 8.22 13.26
N VAL A 84 9.00 7.64 12.57
CA VAL A 84 8.92 6.25 12.09
C VAL A 84 9.72 5.38 13.04
N ASP A 85 9.05 4.81 14.04
CA ASP A 85 9.71 4.02 15.08
C ASP A 85 10.34 2.73 14.54
N LYS A 86 9.70 2.12 13.54
CA LYS A 86 10.16 0.89 12.88
C LYS A 86 9.70 0.84 11.43
N LEU A 87 10.63 0.47 10.55
CA LEU A 87 10.36 0.15 9.17
C LEU A 87 11.10 -1.12 8.79
N ASP A 88 10.36 -2.11 8.32
CA ASP A 88 10.92 -3.32 7.75
C ASP A 88 10.40 -3.47 6.31
N ALA A 89 11.29 -3.78 5.38
CA ALA A 89 10.95 -4.07 3.99
C ALA A 89 11.62 -5.38 3.58
N TRP A 90 10.86 -6.26 2.94
CA TRP A 90 11.33 -7.55 2.47
C TRP A 90 10.98 -7.73 1.00
N GLU A 91 11.95 -8.21 0.23
CA GLU A 91 11.69 -8.71 -1.12
C GLU A 91 10.89 -10.02 -1.02
N ILE A 92 9.77 -10.09 -1.74
CA ILE A 92 8.93 -11.28 -1.78
C ILE A 92 9.33 -12.09 -3.01
N GLN A 93 9.85 -13.30 -2.78
CA GLN A 93 10.16 -14.21 -3.87
C GLN A 93 8.88 -14.73 -4.53
N LYS A 94 8.94 -14.98 -5.84
CA LYS A 94 7.83 -15.57 -6.58
C LYS A 94 7.46 -16.93 -5.95
N PRO A 95 6.19 -17.14 -5.59
CA PRO A 95 5.77 -18.41 -5.04
C PRO A 95 5.76 -19.50 -6.13
N LEU A 96 5.98 -20.75 -5.71
CA LEU A 96 5.64 -21.90 -6.54
C LEU A 96 4.11 -22.00 -6.59
N MET A 97 3.55 -21.71 -7.76
CA MET A 97 2.11 -21.83 -7.97
C MET A 97 1.75 -23.27 -8.28
N ASN A 98 0.65 -23.76 -7.71
CA ASN A 98 0.07 -25.03 -8.12
C ASN A 98 -0.41 -24.88 -9.57
N VAL A 99 0.38 -25.37 -10.51
CA VAL A 99 -0.05 -25.55 -11.90
C VAL A 99 -0.98 -26.75 -11.88
N GLY A 100 -2.26 -26.56 -12.20
CA GLY A 100 -3.22 -27.66 -12.29
C GLY A 100 -2.70 -28.77 -13.22
N ALA A 101 -2.97 -30.02 -12.85
CA ALA A 101 -2.64 -31.20 -13.65
C ALA A 101 -3.36 -31.20 -15.01
#